data_AF-A0A0D3D423-F1
#
_entry.id   AF-A0A0D3D423-F1
#
_cell.length_a   1.000
_cell.length_b   1.000
_cell.length_c   1.000
_cell.angle_alpha   90.00
_cell.angle_beta   90.00
_cell.angle_gamma   90.00
#
_symmetry.space_group_name_H-M   'P 1'
#
loop_
_entity.id
_entity.type
_entity.pdbx_description
1 polymer ?
#
loop_
_entity_poly.entity_id
_entity_poly.type
_entity_poly.pdbx_seq_one_letter_code
_entity_poly.pdbx_strand_id
1 'polypeptide(L)'
;MTSTPTPSATGRLTKRMDIPELPRRLYTSGEEPEAHNSISYHTDNSKLHTALRKALTDDEFEELKESSLGVFIKFKEQGFGWASRLVHYMLSFKLDIKKKYEMWSLVGPEPLRFSLLEFENLTGLNCEYIEDLETPKCDVTPEMVSFWGMLGVHLEAGPTTDQIIAALKRCGDWSREDRKRLAYLSIFTGFIEGRKFSTATRSTLARLVMDLERFENYPWGRVAFKTYTAMPELGASIGGPRADSPSPPILAYEGSRYTAMPELSASIGGPRADSPSPPILAYEGSRGRRSMKAAILSQVFTSIQKTAQTTYYKSSGKSSIWTTY
;
A
#
# COMPACT_ATOMS: atom_id res chain seq x y z
N MET A 1 78.04 -20.52 16.93
CA MET A 1 76.68 -20.80 16.43
C MET A 1 75.70 -19.95 17.20
N THR A 2 75.29 -18.83 16.63
CA THR A 2 74.24 -17.94 17.16
C THR A 2 73.56 -17.31 15.95
N SER A 3 72.47 -17.94 15.53
CA SER A 3 71.68 -17.55 14.36
C SER A 3 70.67 -16.47 14.74
N THR A 4 70.80 -15.30 14.15
CA THR A 4 69.77 -14.25 14.04
C THR A 4 68.55 -14.75 13.25
N PRO A 5 67.31 -14.50 13.70
CA PRO A 5 66.12 -14.78 12.91
C PRO A 5 65.74 -13.59 12.02
N THR A 6 65.52 -13.87 10.73
CA THR A 6 64.97 -12.97 9.70
C THR A 6 63.49 -12.68 9.97
N PRO A 7 62.97 -11.45 9.77
CA PRO A 7 61.54 -11.19 9.90
C PRO A 7 60.77 -11.70 8.67
N SER A 8 59.81 -12.59 8.90
CA SER A 8 58.84 -13.08 7.91
C SER A 8 57.85 -11.97 7.53
N ALA A 9 57.75 -11.70 6.23
CA ALA A 9 56.71 -10.88 5.64
C ALA A 9 55.47 -11.74 5.39
N THR A 10 54.42 -11.60 6.21
CA THR A 10 53.03 -11.92 5.81
C THR A 10 52.05 -11.50 6.89
N GLY A 11 51.02 -10.74 6.51
CA GLY A 11 49.90 -10.43 7.41
C GLY A 11 49.33 -9.01 7.28
N ARG A 12 49.20 -8.47 6.07
CA ARG A 12 48.27 -7.35 5.84
C ARG A 12 46.87 -7.92 6.03
N LEU A 13 46.35 -7.82 7.26
CA LEU A 13 44.95 -8.09 7.58
C LEU A 13 44.10 -7.18 6.70
N THR A 14 43.52 -7.76 5.65
CA THR A 14 42.41 -7.17 4.92
C THR A 14 41.29 -6.98 5.92
N LYS A 15 41.10 -5.74 6.36
CA LYS A 15 39.95 -5.32 7.16
C LYS A 15 38.71 -5.67 6.33
N ARG A 16 38.05 -6.79 6.64
CA ARG A 16 36.72 -7.09 6.13
C ARG A 16 35.88 -5.87 6.47
N MET A 17 35.33 -5.20 5.47
CA MET A 17 34.28 -4.22 5.72
C MET A 17 33.12 -5.01 6.31
N ASP A 18 32.82 -4.76 7.58
CA ASP A 18 31.63 -5.29 8.23
C ASP A 18 30.42 -4.78 7.45
N ILE A 19 29.82 -5.68 6.66
CA ILE A 19 28.54 -5.41 6.00
C ILE A 19 27.54 -5.29 7.16
N PRO A 20 26.81 -4.17 7.30
CA PRO A 20 25.78 -4.06 8.33
C PRO A 20 24.85 -5.26 8.23
N GLU A 21 24.71 -6.03 9.31
CA GLU A 21 23.79 -7.18 9.32
C GLU A 21 22.39 -6.67 8.98
N LEU A 22 21.85 -7.15 7.86
CA LEU A 22 20.49 -6.85 7.47
C LEU A 22 19.55 -7.50 8.50
N PRO A 23 18.47 -6.81 8.90
CA PRO A 23 17.45 -7.38 9.76
C PRO A 23 16.97 -8.73 9.23
N ARG A 24 16.65 -9.65 10.13
CA ARG A 24 16.24 -11.01 9.76
C ARG A 24 14.98 -10.95 8.90
N ARG A 25 14.86 -11.87 7.94
CA ARG A 25 13.59 -12.08 7.24
C ARG A 25 12.55 -12.61 8.21
N LEU A 26 11.29 -12.27 7.97
CA LEU A 26 10.16 -12.79 8.76
C LEU A 26 9.98 -14.30 8.56
N TYR A 27 10.29 -14.80 7.34
CA TYR A 27 10.26 -16.21 6.98
C TYR A 27 11.66 -16.71 6.62
N THR A 28 12.00 -17.95 6.97
CA THR A 28 13.30 -18.50 6.58
C THR A 28 13.36 -18.82 5.08
N SER A 29 14.54 -19.10 4.57
CA SER A 29 14.72 -19.29 3.12
C SER A 29 14.01 -20.55 2.63
N GLY A 30 13.01 -20.40 1.77
CA GLY A 30 12.22 -21.53 1.25
C GLY A 30 11.00 -21.87 2.11
N GLU A 31 10.84 -21.23 3.27
CA GLU A 31 9.58 -21.21 3.98
C GLU A 31 8.68 -20.13 3.39
N GLU A 32 7.46 -20.53 3.01
CA GLU A 32 6.38 -19.61 2.70
C GLU A 32 5.47 -19.52 3.93
N PRO A 33 4.84 -18.36 4.17
CA PRO A 33 3.79 -18.28 5.18
C PRO A 33 2.72 -19.34 4.96
N GLU A 34 2.28 -19.99 6.04
CA GLU A 34 1.25 -21.02 5.96
C GLU A 34 -0.03 -20.49 5.28
N ALA A 35 -0.60 -21.31 4.39
CA ALA A 35 -1.69 -20.93 3.48
C ALA A 35 -3.02 -20.53 4.17
N HIS A 36 -3.12 -20.64 5.50
CA HIS A 36 -4.28 -20.20 6.26
C HIS A 36 -4.42 -18.65 6.32
N ASN A 37 -3.35 -17.92 5.96
CA ASN A 37 -3.22 -16.47 6.12
C ASN A 37 -3.27 -15.70 4.80
N SER A 38 -4.38 -15.88 4.11
CA SER A 38 -4.65 -15.42 2.77
C SER A 38 -4.63 -13.87 2.66
N ILE A 39 -3.91 -13.24 1.69
CA ILE A 39 -4.06 -11.80 1.34
C ILE A 39 -5.53 -11.53 1.18
N SER A 40 -6.17 -10.74 2.05
CA SER A 40 -7.64 -10.63 2.13
C SER A 40 -8.32 -10.63 0.76
N TYR A 41 -8.83 -11.80 0.37
CA TYR A 41 -9.42 -12.06 -0.95
C TYR A 41 -10.83 -11.47 -1.09
N HIS A 42 -11.25 -10.68 -0.11
CA HIS A 42 -12.65 -10.30 0.11
C HIS A 42 -12.99 -8.88 -0.35
N THR A 43 -12.06 -8.16 -0.97
CA THR A 43 -12.23 -6.74 -1.33
C THR A 43 -12.67 -6.55 -2.79
N ASP A 44 -13.57 -7.39 -3.33
CA ASP A 44 -14.21 -7.08 -4.62
C ASP A 44 -15.17 -5.88 -4.46
N ASN A 45 -14.59 -4.69 -4.42
CA ASN A 45 -15.31 -3.43 -4.34
C ASN A 45 -16.06 -3.10 -5.63
N SER A 46 -16.09 -3.97 -6.64
CA SER A 46 -16.83 -3.73 -7.88
C SER A 46 -18.33 -3.57 -7.60
N LYS A 47 -18.90 -4.37 -6.70
CA LYS A 47 -20.31 -4.24 -6.31
C LYS A 47 -20.58 -2.92 -5.59
N LEU A 48 -19.71 -2.56 -4.64
CA LEU A 48 -19.80 -1.30 -3.90
C LEU A 48 -19.65 -0.09 -4.83
N HIS A 49 -18.63 -0.07 -5.68
CA HIS A 49 -18.38 0.99 -6.66
C HIS A 49 -19.54 1.13 -7.66
N THR A 50 -20.07 0.00 -8.16
CA THR A 50 -21.23 0.03 -9.08
C THR A 50 -22.47 0.57 -8.38
N ALA A 51 -22.71 0.20 -7.12
CA ALA A 51 -23.81 0.75 -6.34
C ALA A 51 -23.62 2.26 -6.09
N LEU A 52 -22.40 2.68 -5.74
CA LEU A 52 -22.05 4.08 -5.51
C LEU A 52 -22.28 4.94 -6.76
N ARG A 53 -21.77 4.51 -7.91
CA ARG A 53 -21.93 5.24 -9.18
C ARG A 53 -23.40 5.37 -9.60
N LYS A 54 -24.23 4.38 -9.31
CA LYS A 54 -25.68 4.41 -9.60
C LYS A 54 -26.48 5.28 -8.64
N ALA A 55 -25.99 5.43 -7.40
CA ALA A 55 -26.70 6.12 -6.33
C ALA A 55 -26.52 7.64 -6.37
N LEU A 56 -25.38 8.12 -6.90
CA LEU A 56 -25.03 9.53 -6.99
C LEU A 56 -25.37 10.11 -8.37
N THR A 57 -25.69 11.40 -8.41
CA THR A 57 -25.72 12.14 -9.68
C THR A 57 -24.31 12.27 -10.27
N ASP A 58 -24.21 12.66 -11.54
CA ASP A 58 -22.90 12.90 -12.18
C ASP A 58 -22.09 13.97 -11.44
N ASP A 59 -22.74 15.07 -11.05
CA ASP A 59 -22.08 16.15 -10.28
C ASP A 59 -21.63 15.68 -8.89
N GLU A 60 -22.46 14.93 -8.17
CA GLU A 60 -22.11 14.39 -6.84
C GLU A 60 -20.95 13.39 -6.92
N PHE A 61 -20.94 12.54 -7.96
CA PHE A 61 -19.88 11.56 -8.17
C PHE A 61 -18.56 12.23 -8.56
N GLU A 62 -18.60 13.25 -9.41
CA GLU A 62 -17.40 13.99 -9.81
C GLU A 62 -16.84 14.81 -8.64
N GLU A 63 -17.70 15.43 -7.82
CA GLU A 63 -17.29 16.12 -6.58
C GLU A 63 -16.55 15.16 -5.63
N LEU A 64 -17.09 13.94 -5.45
CA LEU A 64 -16.46 12.90 -4.64
C LEU A 64 -15.11 12.44 -5.23
N LYS A 65 -15.02 12.34 -6.56
CA LYS A 65 -13.82 11.93 -7.29
C LYS A 65 -12.71 13.00 -7.26
N GLU A 66 -13.06 14.28 -7.16
CA GLU A 66 -12.10 15.37 -7.01
C GLU A 66 -11.76 15.70 -5.54
N SER A 67 -12.38 15.03 -4.58
CA SER A 67 -12.02 15.14 -3.16
C SER A 67 -10.61 14.59 -2.84
N SER A 68 -10.11 14.87 -1.63
CA SER A 68 -8.86 14.29 -1.09
C SER A 68 -8.85 12.76 -1.05
N LEU A 69 -10.04 12.13 -1.05
CA LEU A 69 -10.22 10.68 -1.04
C LEU A 69 -10.61 10.11 -2.40
N GLY A 70 -10.75 10.97 -3.40
CA GLY A 70 -11.12 10.61 -4.77
C GLY A 70 -10.11 9.71 -5.47
N VAL A 71 -8.86 9.63 -4.97
CA VAL A 71 -7.83 8.69 -5.46
C VAL A 71 -8.34 7.24 -5.50
N PHE A 72 -9.19 6.83 -4.54
CA PHE A 72 -9.74 5.47 -4.53
C PHE A 72 -10.73 5.21 -5.67
N ILE A 73 -11.49 6.24 -6.07
CA ILE A 73 -12.42 6.18 -7.20
C ILE A 73 -11.65 6.19 -8.51
N LYS A 74 -10.75 7.16 -8.69
CA LYS A 74 -9.87 7.28 -9.86
C LYS A 74 -9.14 5.96 -10.11
N PHE A 75 -8.62 5.36 -9.04
CA PHE A 75 -7.97 4.06 -9.10
C PHE A 75 -8.90 2.93 -9.54
N LYS A 76 -10.13 2.86 -9.00
CA LYS A 76 -11.09 1.82 -9.38
C LYS A 76 -11.52 1.95 -10.84
N GLU A 77 -11.72 3.17 -11.33
CA GLU A 77 -12.07 3.45 -12.73
C GLU A 77 -10.93 3.14 -13.70
N GLN A 78 -9.68 3.36 -13.28
CA GLN A 78 -8.49 3.03 -14.08
C GLN A 78 -8.36 1.53 -14.37
N GLY A 79 -9.02 0.67 -13.60
CA GLY A 79 -9.01 -0.78 -13.84
C GLY A 79 -7.66 -1.44 -13.59
N PHE A 80 -6.82 -0.83 -12.74
CA PHE A 80 -5.44 -1.22 -12.46
C PHE A 80 -5.26 -2.74 -12.33
N GLY A 81 -4.34 -3.29 -13.12
CA GLY A 81 -4.03 -4.70 -13.14
C GLY A 81 -3.05 -5.07 -12.04
N TRP A 82 -3.52 -5.46 -10.85
CA TRP A 82 -2.59 -5.79 -9.77
C TRP A 82 -1.78 -7.07 -10.03
N ALA A 83 -0.48 -7.01 -9.78
CA ALA A 83 0.46 -8.11 -9.96
C ALA A 83 0.56 -8.95 -8.69
N SER A 84 -0.40 -9.85 -8.48
CA SER A 84 -0.52 -10.63 -7.23
C SER A 84 0.74 -11.38 -6.77
N ARG A 85 1.52 -11.88 -7.72
CA ARG A 85 2.79 -12.55 -7.45
C ARG A 85 3.90 -11.59 -7.00
N LEU A 86 3.86 -10.33 -7.41
CA LEU A 86 4.86 -9.32 -7.06
C LEU A 86 4.63 -8.96 -5.60
N VAL A 87 3.38 -8.67 -5.26
CA VAL A 87 2.94 -8.47 -3.88
C VAL A 87 3.32 -9.65 -3.00
N HIS A 88 2.98 -10.88 -3.41
CA HIS A 88 3.38 -12.09 -2.67
C HIS A 88 4.91 -12.16 -2.49
N TYR A 89 5.69 -12.03 -3.57
CA TYR A 89 7.15 -12.04 -3.48
C TYR A 89 7.65 -11.02 -2.46
N MET A 90 7.23 -9.76 -2.58
CA MET A 90 7.67 -8.71 -1.66
C MET A 90 7.32 -8.98 -0.19
N LEU A 91 6.18 -9.60 0.07
CA LEU A 91 5.74 -9.93 1.43
C LEU A 91 6.49 -11.13 2.00
N SER A 92 6.72 -12.16 1.17
CA SER A 92 7.55 -13.32 1.53
C SER A 92 9.00 -12.93 1.83
N PHE A 93 9.48 -11.84 1.23
CA PHE A 93 10.81 -11.27 1.47
C PHE A 93 10.81 -10.08 2.46
N LYS A 94 9.73 -9.89 3.24
CA LYS A 94 9.64 -8.84 4.26
C LYS A 94 10.69 -9.06 5.36
N LEU A 95 11.33 -7.97 5.77
CA LEU A 95 12.25 -7.94 6.89
C LEU A 95 11.50 -7.69 8.20
N ASP A 96 11.96 -8.32 9.28
CA ASP A 96 11.48 -8.10 10.64
C ASP A 96 12.01 -6.76 11.16
N ILE A 97 11.24 -5.71 10.94
CA ILE A 97 11.54 -4.33 11.32
C ILE A 97 10.57 -3.88 12.40
N LYS A 98 11.10 -3.48 13.57
CA LYS A 98 10.30 -2.99 14.70
C LYS A 98 9.89 -1.52 14.59
N LYS A 99 10.32 -0.81 13.53
CA LYS A 99 9.97 0.60 13.32
C LYS A 99 8.52 0.71 12.86
N LYS A 100 7.72 1.50 13.59
CA LYS A 100 6.36 1.85 13.16
C LYS A 100 6.42 2.60 11.83
N TYR A 101 5.41 2.41 11.00
CA TYR A 101 5.24 3.13 9.73
C TYR A 101 6.36 2.90 8.70
N GLU A 102 7.12 1.82 8.84
CA GLU A 102 8.08 1.35 7.85
C GLU A 102 7.89 -0.14 7.58
N MET A 103 7.97 -0.51 6.32
CA MET A 103 8.04 -1.89 5.87
C MET A 103 9.24 -2.02 4.96
N TRP A 104 9.95 -3.13 5.07
CA TRP A 104 11.14 -3.39 4.27
C TRP A 104 11.00 -4.77 3.64
N SER A 105 11.41 -4.90 2.38
CA SER A 105 11.50 -6.19 1.70
C SER A 105 12.78 -6.31 0.92
N LEU A 106 13.33 -7.51 0.82
CA LEU A 106 14.48 -7.76 -0.06
C LEU A 106 14.04 -7.90 -1.51
N VAL A 107 14.81 -7.29 -2.40
CA VAL A 107 14.75 -7.52 -3.84
C VAL A 107 16.15 -7.94 -4.29
N GLY A 108 16.34 -9.25 -4.48
CA GLY A 108 17.70 -9.80 -4.58
C GLY A 108 18.49 -9.54 -3.29
N PRO A 109 19.71 -8.95 -3.36
CA PRO A 109 20.49 -8.60 -2.18
C PRO A 109 20.12 -7.23 -1.58
N GLU A 110 19.31 -6.42 -2.26
CA GLU A 110 19.07 -5.03 -1.86
C GLU A 110 17.81 -4.90 -0.98
N PRO A 111 17.93 -4.28 0.21
CA PRO A 111 16.77 -3.97 1.04
C PRO A 111 16.03 -2.76 0.49
N LEU A 112 14.74 -2.91 0.22
CA LEU A 112 13.90 -1.84 -0.28
C LEU A 112 12.86 -1.43 0.76
N ARG A 113 12.98 -0.17 1.22
CA ARG A 113 12.08 0.44 2.18
C ARG A 113 10.75 0.85 1.51
N PHE A 114 9.69 0.82 2.29
CA PHE A 114 8.40 1.44 2.05
C PHE A 114 7.90 2.08 3.36
N SER A 115 7.84 3.40 3.40
CA SER A 115 7.53 4.21 4.57
C SER A 115 6.23 4.96 4.40
N LEU A 116 5.68 5.48 5.50
CA LEU A 116 4.49 6.34 5.46
C LEU A 116 4.68 7.58 4.57
N LEU A 117 5.89 8.15 4.51
CA LEU A 117 6.19 9.27 3.63
C LEU A 117 6.10 8.89 2.15
N GLU A 118 6.62 7.71 1.78
CA GLU A 118 6.48 7.19 0.42
C GLU A 118 5.02 6.88 0.11
N PHE A 119 4.27 6.36 1.08
CA PHE A 119 2.84 6.12 0.93
C PHE A 119 2.05 7.42 0.70
N GLU A 120 2.32 8.47 1.49
CA GLU A 120 1.73 9.80 1.33
C GLU A 120 2.01 10.35 -0.06
N ASN A 121 3.28 10.36 -0.49
CA ASN A 121 3.68 10.86 -1.80
C ASN A 121 3.02 10.09 -2.95
N LEU A 122 2.85 8.77 -2.82
CA LEU A 122 2.25 7.95 -3.87
C LEU A 122 0.73 8.11 -3.96
N THR A 123 0.06 8.25 -2.82
CA THR A 123 -1.41 8.23 -2.74
C THR A 123 -2.05 9.61 -2.67
N GLY A 124 -1.29 10.63 -2.24
CA GLY A 124 -1.81 11.96 -1.93
C GLY A 124 -2.68 12.02 -0.68
N LEU A 125 -2.80 10.91 0.08
CA LEU A 125 -3.64 10.86 1.29
C LEU A 125 -2.95 11.56 2.45
N ASN A 126 -3.74 12.29 3.26
CA ASN A 126 -3.24 12.90 4.49
C ASN A 126 -2.62 11.83 5.41
N CYS A 127 -1.36 12.01 5.76
CA CYS A 127 -0.61 11.16 6.68
C CYS A 127 -0.13 11.90 7.94
N GLU A 128 -0.68 13.07 8.24
CA GLU A 128 -0.34 13.87 9.41
C GLU A 128 -0.47 13.07 10.72
N TYR A 129 0.30 13.51 11.72
CA TYR A 129 0.27 12.90 13.04
C TYR A 129 -0.91 13.43 13.85
N ILE A 130 -1.65 12.51 14.47
CA ILE A 130 -2.63 12.81 15.50
C ILE A 130 -2.47 11.80 16.64
N GLU A 131 -2.73 12.22 17.87
CA GLU A 131 -2.59 11.38 19.07
C GLU A 131 -3.62 10.24 19.07
N ASP A 132 -4.90 10.57 18.91
CA ASP A 132 -6.03 9.64 19.01
C ASP A 132 -6.50 9.09 17.65
N LEU A 133 -5.58 8.53 16.86
CA LEU A 133 -5.84 8.09 15.47
C LEU A 133 -7.03 7.13 15.32
N GLU A 134 -7.26 6.23 16.28
CA GLU A 134 -8.29 5.17 16.20
C GLU A 134 -9.53 5.46 17.04
N THR A 135 -9.46 6.46 17.89
CA THR A 135 -10.49 6.82 18.87
C THR A 135 -10.79 8.31 18.78
N PRO A 136 -11.15 8.84 17.58
CA PRO A 136 -11.54 10.23 17.47
C PRO A 136 -12.78 10.48 18.34
N LYS A 137 -12.77 11.60 19.06
CA LYS A 137 -13.94 12.06 19.81
C LYS A 137 -15.01 12.52 18.83
N CYS A 138 -16.19 11.90 18.92
CA CYS A 138 -17.38 12.25 18.16
C CYS A 138 -18.57 12.18 19.12
N ASP A 139 -19.17 13.33 19.39
CA ASP A 139 -20.37 13.40 20.21
C ASP A 139 -21.56 12.79 19.45
N VAL A 140 -22.40 12.05 20.18
CA VAL A 140 -23.60 11.46 19.60
C VAL A 140 -24.67 12.55 19.48
N THR A 141 -24.99 12.93 18.25
CA THR A 141 -26.05 13.89 17.94
C THR A 141 -27.34 13.19 17.51
N PRO A 142 -28.52 13.84 17.64
CA PRO A 142 -29.77 13.30 17.09
C PRO A 142 -29.70 13.02 15.59
N GLU A 143 -28.96 13.86 14.84
CA GLU A 143 -28.71 13.69 13.41
C GLU A 143 -27.91 12.41 13.12
N MET A 144 -26.88 12.12 13.93
CA MET A 144 -26.13 10.87 13.83
C MET A 144 -27.02 9.66 14.10
N VAL A 145 -27.86 9.72 15.14
CA VAL A 145 -28.83 8.64 15.44
C VAL A 145 -29.79 8.44 14.27
N SER A 146 -30.29 9.52 13.68
CA SER A 146 -31.15 9.48 12.49
C SER A 146 -30.43 8.85 11.30
N PHE A 147 -29.20 9.29 10.99
CA PHE A 147 -28.41 8.77 9.87
C PHE A 147 -28.06 7.28 10.04
N TRP A 148 -27.68 6.85 11.26
CA TRP A 148 -27.47 5.41 11.54
C TRP A 148 -28.76 4.60 11.43
N GLY A 149 -29.89 5.16 11.89
CA GLY A 149 -31.21 4.57 11.69
C GLY A 149 -31.57 4.44 10.22
N MET A 150 -31.25 5.46 9.43
CA MET A 150 -31.36 5.41 7.97
C MET A 150 -30.47 4.34 7.38
N LEU A 151 -29.30 4.00 7.92
CA LEU A 151 -28.49 2.85 7.46
C LEU A 151 -29.04 1.48 7.90
N GLY A 152 -29.91 1.45 8.92
CA GLY A 152 -30.39 0.21 9.55
C GLY A 152 -29.34 -0.43 10.46
N VAL A 153 -28.51 0.40 11.10
CA VAL A 153 -27.37 -0.03 11.93
C VAL A 153 -27.48 0.57 13.32
N HIS A 154 -27.20 -0.24 14.35
CA HIS A 154 -27.14 0.26 15.72
C HIS A 154 -26.00 1.28 15.88
N LEU A 155 -26.20 2.36 16.63
CA LEU A 155 -25.24 3.45 16.76
C LEU A 155 -23.82 2.99 17.16
N GLU A 156 -23.74 2.02 18.09
CA GLU A 156 -22.47 1.45 18.57
C GLU A 156 -21.79 0.51 17.56
N ALA A 157 -22.51 0.08 16.53
CA ALA A 157 -21.98 -0.75 15.46
C ALA A 157 -21.59 0.11 14.24
N GLY A 158 -20.49 -0.27 13.58
CA GLY A 158 -20.18 0.28 12.26
C GLY A 158 -20.97 -0.48 11.18
N PRO A 159 -21.36 0.18 10.08
CA PRO A 159 -22.02 -0.52 8.99
C PRO A 159 -21.09 -1.53 8.33
N THR A 160 -21.66 -2.62 7.84
CA THR A 160 -20.98 -3.56 6.94
C THR A 160 -21.02 -3.04 5.49
N THR A 161 -20.14 -3.56 4.62
CA THR A 161 -20.17 -3.21 3.20
C THR A 161 -21.53 -3.56 2.56
N ASP A 162 -22.15 -4.67 2.97
CA ASP A 162 -23.47 -5.07 2.48
C ASP A 162 -24.58 -4.09 2.90
N GLN A 163 -24.53 -3.59 4.13
CA GLN A 163 -25.47 -2.58 4.62
C GLN A 163 -25.31 -1.25 3.86
N ILE A 164 -24.08 -0.86 3.54
CA ILE A 164 -23.81 0.33 2.72
C ILE A 164 -24.35 0.14 1.30
N ILE A 165 -24.10 -1.01 0.67
CA ILE A 165 -24.65 -1.32 -0.66
C ILE A 165 -26.18 -1.27 -0.64
N ALA A 166 -26.81 -1.78 0.43
CA ALA A 166 -28.26 -1.72 0.59
C ALA A 166 -28.77 -0.28 0.76
N ALA A 167 -28.04 0.56 1.52
CA ALA A 167 -28.34 1.99 1.67
C ALA A 167 -28.21 2.75 0.34
N LEU A 168 -27.14 2.50 -0.44
CA LEU A 168 -26.91 3.12 -1.74
C LEU A 168 -28.05 2.83 -2.73
N LYS A 169 -28.66 1.64 -2.66
CA LYS A 169 -29.79 1.26 -3.52
C LYS A 169 -31.10 1.99 -3.18
N ARG A 170 -31.21 2.58 -1.99
CA ARG A 170 -32.43 3.21 -1.48
C ARG A 170 -32.26 4.67 -1.09
N CYS A 171 -31.09 5.27 -1.33
CA CYS A 171 -30.81 6.66 -0.93
C CYS A 171 -31.32 7.71 -1.93
N GLY A 172 -32.18 7.33 -2.88
CA GLY A 172 -32.65 8.24 -3.94
C GLY A 172 -33.45 9.42 -3.40
N ASP A 173 -34.20 9.21 -2.32
CA ASP A 173 -35.00 10.22 -1.61
C ASP A 173 -34.24 10.90 -0.46
N TRP A 174 -32.97 10.55 -0.23
CA TRP A 174 -32.18 11.15 0.83
C TRP A 174 -31.77 12.59 0.47
N SER A 175 -31.39 13.37 1.49
CA SER A 175 -30.79 14.67 1.27
C SER A 175 -29.46 14.53 0.52
N ARG A 176 -29.06 15.58 -0.23
CA ARG A 176 -27.73 15.62 -0.89
C ARG A 176 -26.61 15.41 0.12
N GLU A 177 -26.75 16.00 1.30
CA GLU A 177 -25.76 15.89 2.37
C GLU A 177 -25.64 14.45 2.88
N ASP A 178 -26.76 13.76 3.12
CA ASP A 178 -26.74 12.36 3.57
C ASP A 178 -26.27 11.40 2.48
N ARG A 179 -26.55 11.67 1.20
CA ARG A 179 -25.92 10.95 0.08
C ARG A 179 -24.41 11.14 0.06
N LYS A 180 -23.93 12.37 0.30
CA LYS A 180 -22.49 12.67 0.40
C LYS A 180 -21.86 11.95 1.59
N ARG A 181 -22.52 11.94 2.76
CA ARG A 181 -22.09 11.13 3.92
C ARG A 181 -21.99 9.65 3.57
N LEU A 182 -23.03 9.09 2.95
CA LEU A 182 -23.04 7.69 2.54
C LEU A 182 -21.93 7.38 1.53
N ALA A 183 -21.61 8.31 0.64
CA ALA A 183 -20.53 8.17 -0.33
C ALA A 183 -19.14 8.11 0.33
N TYR A 184 -18.84 9.02 1.25
CA TYR A 184 -17.59 8.96 2.02
C TYR A 184 -17.48 7.72 2.90
N LEU A 185 -18.60 7.30 3.50
CA LEU A 185 -18.65 6.07 4.28
C LEU A 185 -18.39 4.83 3.42
N SER A 186 -18.80 4.85 2.14
CA SER A 186 -18.50 3.82 1.15
C SER A 186 -17.00 3.77 0.85
N ILE A 187 -16.34 4.93 0.70
CA ILE A 187 -14.89 5.00 0.52
C ILE A 187 -14.17 4.40 1.74
N PHE A 188 -14.53 4.82 2.94
CA PHE A 188 -13.90 4.33 4.16
C PHE A 188 -14.05 2.82 4.33
N THR A 189 -15.27 2.31 4.16
CA THR A 189 -15.57 0.89 4.37
C THR A 189 -14.93 0.00 3.31
N GLY A 190 -15.07 0.37 2.04
CA GLY A 190 -14.58 -0.44 0.93
C GLY A 190 -13.08 -0.34 0.73
N PHE A 191 -12.51 0.86 0.84
CA PHE A 191 -11.15 1.13 0.38
C PHE A 191 -10.17 1.35 1.54
N ILE A 192 -10.55 2.10 2.58
CA ILE A 192 -9.61 2.40 3.68
C ILE A 192 -9.52 1.23 4.67
N GLU A 193 -10.64 0.73 5.18
CA GLU A 193 -10.66 -0.42 6.07
C GLU A 193 -10.54 -1.74 5.32
N GLY A 194 -11.22 -1.88 4.17
CA GLY A 194 -11.11 -3.05 3.30
C GLY A 194 -11.35 -4.39 4.00
N ARG A 195 -12.22 -4.41 5.03
CA ARG A 195 -12.56 -5.62 5.79
C ARG A 195 -13.41 -6.57 4.94
N LYS A 196 -13.60 -7.81 5.42
CA LYS A 196 -14.58 -8.74 4.81
C LYS A 196 -15.96 -8.06 4.78
N PHE A 197 -16.73 -8.28 3.71
CA PHE A 197 -18.02 -7.60 3.48
C PHE A 197 -19.02 -7.74 4.64
N SER A 198 -18.99 -8.86 5.35
CA SER A 198 -19.84 -9.16 6.51
C SER A 198 -19.30 -8.61 7.84
N THR A 199 -18.05 -8.14 7.88
CA THR A 199 -17.43 -7.60 9.09
C THR A 199 -17.82 -6.14 9.23
N ALA A 200 -18.39 -5.79 10.40
CA ALA A 200 -18.69 -4.42 10.74
C ALA A 200 -17.42 -3.55 10.71
N THR A 201 -17.54 -2.35 10.18
CA THR A 201 -16.47 -1.36 10.25
C THR A 201 -16.27 -0.84 11.67
N ARG A 202 -15.15 -0.17 11.92
CA ARG A 202 -14.93 0.53 13.21
C ARG A 202 -15.90 1.71 13.32
N SER A 203 -16.89 1.60 14.23
CA SER A 203 -17.89 2.64 14.47
C SER A 203 -17.27 3.98 14.85
N THR A 204 -16.21 3.98 15.67
CA THR A 204 -15.51 5.20 16.10
C THR A 204 -15.01 6.04 14.93
N LEU A 205 -14.42 5.40 13.91
CA LEU A 205 -13.93 6.08 12.72
C LEU A 205 -15.07 6.38 11.73
N ALA A 206 -16.03 5.48 11.58
CA ALA A 206 -17.18 5.68 10.70
C ALA A 206 -18.00 6.94 11.10
N ARG A 207 -18.12 7.22 12.40
CA ARG A 207 -18.83 8.39 12.96
C ARG A 207 -18.27 9.74 12.52
N LEU A 208 -17.00 9.80 12.09
CA LEU A 208 -16.42 11.03 11.54
C LEU A 208 -17.20 11.55 10.34
N VAL A 209 -17.93 10.69 9.62
CA VAL A 209 -18.66 11.07 8.40
C VAL A 209 -19.77 12.10 8.66
N MET A 210 -20.18 12.27 9.92
CA MET A 210 -21.13 13.32 10.29
C MET A 210 -20.54 14.72 10.12
N ASP A 211 -19.21 14.85 10.17
CA ASP A 211 -18.43 16.07 9.93
C ASP A 211 -17.55 15.84 8.70
N LEU A 212 -18.08 16.19 7.52
CA LEU A 212 -17.42 15.92 6.24
C LEU A 212 -16.08 16.63 6.07
N GLU A 213 -15.95 17.86 6.59
CA GLU A 213 -14.70 18.62 6.54
C GLU A 213 -13.62 17.91 7.38
N ARG A 214 -13.95 17.53 8.61
CA ARG A 214 -13.04 16.77 9.46
C ARG A 214 -12.74 15.39 8.87
N PHE A 215 -13.72 14.77 8.21
CA PHE A 215 -13.54 13.48 7.56
C PHE A 215 -12.55 13.58 6.40
N GLU A 216 -12.73 14.52 5.46
CA GLU A 216 -11.84 14.69 4.31
C GLU A 216 -10.39 15.03 4.72
N ASN A 217 -10.22 15.77 5.82
CA ASN A 217 -8.92 16.15 6.36
C ASN A 217 -8.35 15.15 7.37
N TYR A 218 -9.06 14.06 7.71
CA TYR A 218 -8.54 13.07 8.66
C TYR A 218 -7.31 12.35 8.07
N PRO A 219 -6.31 11.93 8.88
CA PRO A 219 -5.10 11.27 8.39
C PRO A 219 -5.37 9.81 7.98
N TRP A 220 -6.25 9.63 7.00
CA TRP A 220 -6.66 8.34 6.46
C TRP A 220 -5.49 7.56 5.86
N GLY A 221 -4.46 8.25 5.37
CA GLY A 221 -3.27 7.58 4.89
C GLY A 221 -2.53 6.85 6.02
N ARG A 222 -2.49 7.44 7.22
CA ARG A 222 -1.95 6.79 8.43
C ARG A 222 -2.82 5.63 8.89
N VAL A 223 -4.15 5.79 8.86
CA VAL A 223 -5.10 4.71 9.20
C VAL A 223 -4.93 3.52 8.25
N ALA A 224 -4.86 3.78 6.94
CA ALA A 224 -4.69 2.77 5.91
C ALA A 224 -3.33 2.06 6.02
N PHE A 225 -2.25 2.83 6.20
CA PHE A 225 -0.90 2.28 6.35
C PHE A 225 -0.75 1.44 7.63
N LYS A 226 -1.32 1.89 8.74
CA LYS A 226 -1.31 1.14 10.01
C LYS A 226 -2.09 -0.17 9.86
N THR A 227 -3.28 -0.11 9.28
CA THR A 227 -4.10 -1.30 9.00
C THR A 227 -3.33 -2.32 8.16
N TYR A 228 -2.56 -1.85 7.17
CA TYR A 228 -1.74 -2.69 6.31
C TYR A 228 -0.49 -3.27 7.00
N THR A 229 0.25 -2.46 7.75
CA THR A 229 1.49 -2.90 8.41
C THR A 229 1.26 -3.73 9.67
N ALA A 230 0.13 -3.54 10.34
CA ALA A 230 -0.28 -4.33 11.51
C ALA A 230 -0.86 -5.69 11.15
N MET A 231 -1.12 -5.99 9.87
CA MET A 231 -1.47 -7.34 9.42
C MET A 231 -0.25 -8.25 9.60
N PRO A 232 -0.23 -9.17 10.58
CA PRO A 232 0.91 -10.04 10.85
C PRO A 232 1.06 -11.15 9.79
N GLU A 233 0.09 -11.26 8.89
CA GLU A 233 -0.33 -12.50 8.23
C GLU A 233 -0.61 -12.29 6.73
N LEU A 234 0.19 -11.48 6.02
CA LEU A 234 0.07 -11.41 4.56
C LEU A 234 0.83 -12.57 3.90
N GLY A 235 0.30 -13.78 4.10
CA GLY A 235 0.80 -15.03 3.56
C GLY A 235 -0.02 -15.52 2.38
N ALA A 236 0.26 -15.04 1.17
CA ALA A 236 -0.56 -15.42 0.03
C ALA A 236 -0.53 -16.94 -0.21
N SER A 237 -1.69 -17.58 -0.19
CA SER A 237 -1.83 -18.95 -0.64
C SER A 237 -1.66 -19.02 -2.16
N ILE A 238 -0.78 -19.90 -2.62
CA ILE A 238 -0.70 -20.30 -4.03
C ILE A 238 -1.81 -21.33 -4.25
N GLY A 239 -3.03 -20.87 -4.56
CA GLY A 239 -4.11 -21.79 -4.94
C GLY A 239 -5.55 -21.28 -4.81
N GLY A 240 -5.79 -20.21 -4.06
CA GLY A 240 -7.14 -19.63 -3.94
C GLY A 240 -7.59 -18.86 -5.20
N PRO A 241 -8.91 -18.68 -5.42
CA PRO A 241 -9.43 -17.79 -6.46
C PRO A 241 -8.79 -16.40 -6.33
N ARG A 242 -8.36 -15.81 -7.45
CA ARG A 242 -7.64 -14.51 -7.48
C ARG A 242 -8.59 -13.41 -6.97
N ALA A 243 -8.08 -12.51 -6.12
CA ALA A 243 -8.82 -11.30 -5.78
C ALA A 243 -8.93 -10.40 -7.02
N ASP A 244 -10.14 -9.98 -7.36
CA ASP A 244 -10.41 -9.07 -8.49
C ASP A 244 -10.10 -7.60 -8.14
N SER A 245 -9.87 -7.26 -6.86
CA SER A 245 -9.50 -5.91 -6.40
C SER A 245 -8.75 -5.95 -5.05
N PRO A 246 -7.44 -5.64 -5.00
CA PRO A 246 -6.68 -5.55 -3.74
C PRO A 246 -6.97 -4.23 -3.01
N SER A 247 -6.62 -4.16 -1.72
CA SER A 247 -6.77 -2.93 -0.94
C SER A 247 -5.75 -1.85 -1.40
N PRO A 248 -6.09 -0.56 -1.28
CA PRO A 248 -5.21 0.54 -1.68
C PRO A 248 -3.80 0.53 -1.09
N PRO A 249 -3.56 0.07 0.17
CA PRO A 249 -2.20 -0.08 0.67
C PRO A 249 -1.34 -1.12 -0.07
N ILE A 250 -1.95 -2.23 -0.50
CA ILE A 250 -1.26 -3.23 -1.33
C ILE A 250 -0.84 -2.62 -2.67
N LEU A 251 -1.70 -1.78 -3.22
CA LEU A 251 -1.50 -1.10 -4.49
C LEU A 251 -0.47 0.02 -4.40
N ALA A 252 -0.51 0.81 -3.33
CA ALA A 252 0.53 1.79 -3.03
C ALA A 252 1.88 1.10 -2.85
N TYR A 253 1.90 -0.08 -2.23
CA TYR A 253 3.12 -0.87 -2.10
C TYR A 253 3.64 -1.38 -3.45
N GLU A 254 2.76 -1.89 -4.32
CA GLU A 254 3.12 -2.28 -5.69
C GLU A 254 3.59 -1.08 -6.52
N GLY A 255 2.86 0.03 -6.51
CA GLY A 255 3.21 1.28 -7.17
C GLY A 255 4.56 1.83 -6.70
N SER A 256 4.86 1.74 -5.40
CA SER A 256 6.17 2.13 -4.86
C SER A 256 7.32 1.38 -5.52
N ARG A 257 7.10 0.13 -5.93
CA ARG A 257 8.14 -0.66 -6.61
C ARG A 257 8.31 -0.23 -8.04
N TYR A 258 7.25 0.13 -8.73
CA TYR A 258 7.37 0.69 -10.08
C TYR A 258 8.13 2.01 -10.05
N THR A 259 7.91 2.86 -9.04
CA THR A 259 8.69 4.08 -8.87
C THR A 259 10.15 3.81 -8.51
N ALA A 260 10.41 2.85 -7.61
CA ALA A 260 11.77 2.54 -7.16
C ALA A 260 12.60 1.68 -8.14
N MET A 261 11.94 0.92 -9.03
CA MET A 261 12.58 -0.04 -9.93
C MET A 261 12.12 0.22 -11.39
N PRO A 262 12.81 1.10 -12.13
CA PRO A 262 12.41 1.49 -13.48
C PRO A 262 12.32 0.32 -14.48
N GLU A 263 13.17 -0.70 -14.35
CA GLU A 263 13.11 -1.89 -15.23
C GLU A 263 11.91 -2.77 -14.92
N LEU A 264 11.55 -2.88 -13.64
CA LEU A 264 10.33 -3.55 -13.20
C LEU A 264 9.10 -2.79 -13.73
N SER A 265 9.09 -1.46 -13.56
CA SER A 265 8.05 -0.59 -14.12
C SER A 265 7.87 -0.78 -15.63
N ALA A 266 8.96 -0.70 -16.39
CA ALA A 266 8.91 -0.83 -17.85
C ALA A 266 8.41 -2.21 -18.31
N SER A 267 8.64 -3.27 -17.54
CA SER A 267 8.27 -4.64 -17.90
C SER A 267 6.89 -5.08 -17.41
N ILE A 268 6.45 -4.64 -16.22
CA ILE A 268 5.20 -5.09 -15.58
C ILE A 268 4.35 -3.97 -14.98
N GLY A 269 4.87 -2.75 -14.86
CA GLY A 269 4.12 -1.60 -14.32
C GLY A 269 3.22 -0.91 -15.35
N GLY A 270 3.56 -0.97 -16.63
CA GLY A 270 2.79 -0.28 -17.68
C GLY A 270 2.70 1.23 -17.42
N PRO A 271 3.84 1.96 -17.41
CA PRO A 271 3.83 3.39 -17.13
C PRO A 271 3.03 4.14 -18.20
N ARG A 272 2.15 5.04 -17.76
CA ARG A 272 1.34 5.84 -18.65
C ARG A 272 2.11 7.07 -19.11
N ALA A 273 1.93 7.44 -20.38
CA ALA A 273 2.62 8.59 -20.98
C ALA A 273 2.20 9.93 -20.36
N ASP A 274 0.96 10.05 -19.88
CA ASP A 274 0.41 11.24 -19.24
C ASP A 274 0.88 11.44 -17.79
N SER A 275 1.41 10.38 -17.15
CA SER A 275 1.92 10.38 -15.77
C SER A 275 1.02 11.14 -14.77
N PRO A 276 -0.26 10.74 -14.61
CA PRO A 276 -1.22 11.45 -13.78
C PRO A 276 -0.80 11.47 -12.30
N SER A 277 -1.20 12.54 -11.62
CA SER A 277 -1.09 12.68 -10.17
C SER A 277 -2.36 12.16 -9.47
N PRO A 278 -2.26 11.52 -8.29
CA PRO A 278 -1.02 11.16 -7.59
C PRO A 278 -0.28 9.97 -8.24
N PRO A 279 1.03 9.79 -7.99
CA PRO A 279 1.89 8.83 -8.72
C PRO A 279 1.37 7.39 -8.77
N ILE A 280 0.53 6.97 -7.82
CA ILE A 280 -0.13 5.66 -7.87
C ILE A 280 -1.00 5.46 -9.13
N LEU A 281 -1.49 6.54 -9.75
CA LEU A 281 -2.27 6.51 -10.98
C LEU A 281 -1.39 6.44 -12.24
N ALA A 282 -0.08 6.65 -12.13
CA ALA A 282 0.83 6.71 -13.27
C ALA A 282 1.14 5.34 -13.92
N TYR A 283 0.61 4.26 -13.36
CA TYR A 283 0.88 2.89 -13.79
C TYR A 283 -0.43 2.15 -14.08
N GLU A 284 -0.48 1.37 -15.15
CA GLU A 284 -1.62 0.50 -15.48
C GLU A 284 -1.62 -0.81 -14.68
N GLY A 285 -0.44 -1.22 -14.20
CA GLY A 285 -0.20 -2.52 -13.61
C GLY A 285 -0.17 -3.66 -14.64
N SER A 286 0.02 -4.89 -14.18
CA SER A 286 -0.08 -6.10 -15.02
C SER A 286 -0.96 -7.19 -14.41
N ARG A 287 -2.00 -7.60 -15.15
CA ARG A 287 -2.77 -8.81 -14.81
C ARG A 287 -2.03 -10.06 -15.29
N GLY A 288 -1.55 -10.89 -14.36
CA GLY A 288 -1.15 -12.27 -14.65
C GLY A 288 0.35 -12.58 -14.65
N ARG A 289 0.73 -13.68 -15.32
CA ARG A 289 1.97 -14.46 -15.05
C ARG A 289 3.24 -14.06 -15.83
N ARG A 290 3.27 -13.01 -16.65
CA ARG A 290 4.39 -12.88 -17.59
C ARG A 290 5.61 -12.21 -16.95
N SER A 291 6.71 -12.97 -16.96
CA SER A 291 8.10 -12.53 -16.75
C SER A 291 8.52 -11.90 -15.41
N MET A 292 7.73 -11.99 -14.34
CA MET A 292 8.11 -11.36 -13.05
C MET A 292 9.47 -11.79 -12.50
N LYS A 293 9.79 -13.09 -12.57
CA LYS A 293 11.10 -13.59 -12.14
C LYS A 293 12.23 -12.98 -12.98
N ALA A 294 12.04 -12.89 -14.30
CA ALA A 294 13.03 -12.30 -15.19
C ALA A 294 13.16 -10.78 -14.99
N ALA A 295 12.06 -10.08 -14.72
CA ALA A 295 12.05 -8.64 -14.43
C ALA A 295 12.76 -8.31 -13.12
N ILE A 296 12.48 -9.06 -12.05
CA ILE A 296 13.21 -8.93 -10.77
C ILE A 296 14.69 -9.28 -10.98
N LEU A 297 15.00 -10.36 -11.71
CA LEU A 297 16.38 -10.72 -12.03
C LEU A 297 17.08 -9.62 -12.82
N SER A 298 16.45 -9.05 -13.85
CA SER A 298 17.00 -7.93 -14.64
C SER A 298 17.39 -6.76 -13.74
N GLN A 299 16.46 -6.32 -12.88
CA GLN A 299 16.72 -5.23 -11.94
C GLN A 299 17.90 -5.56 -11.00
N VAL A 300 17.96 -6.77 -10.47
CA VAL A 300 19.05 -7.22 -9.59
C VAL A 300 20.38 -7.25 -10.33
N PHE A 301 20.42 -7.74 -11.58
CA PHE A 301 21.61 -7.75 -12.41
C PHE A 301 22.12 -6.33 -12.69
N THR A 302 21.25 -5.40 -13.07
CA THR A 302 21.61 -3.99 -13.30
C THR A 302 22.16 -3.34 -12.03
N SER A 303 21.56 -3.60 -10.87
CA SER A 303 21.98 -3.02 -9.60
C SER A 303 23.35 -3.57 -9.15
N ILE A 304 23.59 -4.87 -9.36
CA ILE A 304 24.91 -5.49 -9.16
C ILE A 304 25.95 -4.88 -10.12
N GLN A 305 25.63 -4.69 -11.40
CA GLN A 305 26.55 -4.07 -12.36
C GLN A 305 26.90 -2.62 -12.00
N LYS A 306 25.92 -1.81 -11.59
CA LYS A 306 26.15 -0.43 -11.12
C LYS A 306 27.04 -0.39 -9.87
N THR A 307 26.80 -1.30 -8.93
CA THR A 307 27.59 -1.41 -7.70
C THR A 307 29.02 -1.87 -7.99
N ALA A 308 29.19 -2.84 -8.89
CA ALA A 308 30.50 -3.33 -9.33
C ALA A 308 31.29 -2.23 -10.08
N GLN A 309 30.64 -1.47 -10.97
CA GLN A 309 31.25 -0.32 -11.64
C GLN A 309 31.65 0.77 -10.62
N THR A 310 30.77 1.14 -9.70
CA THR A 310 31.07 2.16 -8.68
C THR A 310 32.22 1.73 -7.77
N THR A 311 32.28 0.46 -7.40
CA THR A 311 33.36 -0.11 -6.58
C THR A 311 34.66 -0.18 -7.37
N TYR A 312 34.62 -0.50 -8.67
CA TYR A 312 35.76 -0.45 -9.57
C TYR A 312 36.31 0.98 -9.73
N TYR A 313 35.45 1.99 -9.91
CA TYR A 313 35.87 3.39 -10.01
C TYR A 313 36.45 3.93 -8.69
N LYS A 314 35.85 3.57 -7.54
CA LYS A 314 36.39 3.92 -6.21
C LYS A 314 37.72 3.23 -5.90
N SER A 315 37.89 1.97 -6.29
CA SER A 315 39.14 1.21 -6.04
C SER A 315 40.26 1.53 -7.03
N SER A 316 39.94 2.04 -8.22
CA SER A 316 40.92 2.45 -9.24
C SER A 316 41.39 3.91 -9.12
N GLY A 317 40.95 4.66 -8.11
CA GLY A 317 41.37 6.04 -7.86
C GLY A 317 40.91 7.05 -8.93
N LYS A 318 40.03 6.64 -9.85
CA LYS A 318 39.46 7.52 -10.87
C LYS A 318 38.20 8.17 -10.34
N SER A 319 38.34 9.40 -9.83
CA SER A 319 37.21 10.27 -9.48
C SER A 319 36.33 10.49 -10.72
N SER A 320 35.16 9.88 -10.77
CA SER A 320 34.15 10.22 -11.76
C SER A 320 33.42 11.47 -11.31
N ILE A 321 33.89 12.63 -11.78
CA ILE A 321 33.09 13.85 -11.86
C ILE A 321 31.99 13.55 -12.89
N TRP A 322 30.74 13.45 -12.46
CA TRP A 322 29.59 13.62 -13.35
C TRP A 322 28.58 14.54 -12.70
N THR A 323 28.51 15.72 -13.28
CA THR A 323 27.53 16.79 -13.12
C THR A 323 26.14 16.25 -13.43
N THR A 324 25.19 16.43 -12.52
CA THR A 324 23.75 16.22 -12.71
C THR A 324 23.17 17.26 -13.66
N TYR A 325 22.44 16.80 -14.67
CA TYR A 325 21.26 17.45 -15.24
C TYR A 325 20.11 16.45 -15.18
#